data_AF-A0A6G3MKW0-F1
#
_entry.id   AF-A0A6G3MKW0-F1
#
_cell.length_a   1.000
_cell.length_b   1.000
_cell.length_c   1.000
_cell.angle_alpha   90.00
_cell.angle_beta   90.00
_cell.angle_gamma   90.00
#
_symmetry.space_group_name_H-M   'P 1'
#
loop_
_entity.id
_entity.type
_entity.pdbx_description
1 polymer ?
#
loop_
_entity_poly.entity_id
_entity_poly.type
_entity_poly.pdbx_seq_one_letter_code
_entity_poly.pdbx_strand_id
1 'polypeptide(L)'
;TGYATKVPNYNPREIIENLKRLIRKDDPLPMLPWFKSFTGEILEVSPERSVVSGRAYHAGKDTMVITELPIRVWTQSYKESVLEPLMKGSENSDSYALVDYKDYTDESTINYLLKFRPDYLENKDDAFICNLLKLQTTILTNQMVLFDPSGTLHRYASALDILKEFYCIRLQKYIHRKEYMESFLYAEFLKLSI
;
A
#
# COMPACT_ATOMS: atom_id res chain seq x y z
N THR A 1 13.13 23.57 -6.55
CA THR A 1 12.16 22.49 -6.85
C THR A 1 11.01 22.60 -5.86
N GLY A 2 9.75 22.67 -6.32
CA GLY A 2 8.59 23.06 -5.48
C GLY A 2 7.47 22.02 -5.32
N TYR A 3 7.58 20.85 -5.94
CA TYR A 3 6.56 19.79 -5.88
C TYR A 3 7.18 18.46 -5.47
N ALA A 4 6.38 17.63 -4.79
CA ALA A 4 6.66 16.24 -4.47
C ALA A 4 5.48 15.37 -4.93
N THR A 5 5.75 14.10 -5.21
CA THR A 5 4.71 13.15 -5.62
C THR A 5 4.75 11.89 -4.77
N LYS A 6 3.58 11.40 -4.40
CA LYS A 6 3.39 10.16 -3.67
C LYS A 6 2.14 9.46 -4.19
N VAL A 7 2.36 8.45 -5.01
CA VAL A 7 1.32 7.54 -5.49
C VAL A 7 1.54 6.19 -4.79
N PRO A 8 0.55 5.63 -4.07
CA PRO A 8 0.67 4.31 -3.47
C PRO A 8 0.55 3.21 -4.54
N ASN A 9 0.86 1.98 -4.14
CA ASN A 9 0.63 0.81 -4.99
C ASN A 9 -0.87 0.49 -5.05
N TYR A 10 -1.31 -0.09 -6.16
CA TYR A 10 -2.69 -0.54 -6.38
C TYR A 10 -2.70 -1.96 -6.94
N ASN A 11 -3.80 -2.67 -6.75
CA ASN A 11 -3.94 -4.06 -7.19
C ASN A 11 -4.01 -4.13 -8.73
N PRO A 12 -3.04 -4.79 -9.40
CA PRO A 12 -3.06 -4.90 -10.87
C PRO A 12 -4.34 -5.53 -11.42
N ARG A 13 -4.98 -6.44 -10.66
CA ARG A 13 -6.22 -7.08 -11.09
C ARG A 13 -7.40 -6.09 -11.09
N GLU A 14 -7.47 -5.20 -10.10
CA GLU A 14 -8.48 -4.13 -10.05
C GLU A 14 -8.24 -3.09 -11.15
N ILE A 15 -6.99 -2.71 -11.40
CA ILE A 15 -6.62 -1.83 -12.51
C ILE A 15 -7.08 -2.44 -13.84
N ILE A 16 -6.79 -3.72 -14.08
CA ILE A 16 -7.21 -4.43 -15.30
C ILE A 16 -8.74 -4.44 -15.42
N GLU A 17 -9.48 -4.71 -14.35
CA GLU A 17 -10.93 -4.74 -14.40
C GLU A 17 -11.52 -3.35 -14.67
N ASN A 18 -10.95 -2.30 -14.08
CA ASN A 18 -11.35 -0.93 -14.38
C ASN A 18 -11.03 -0.50 -15.81
N LEU A 19 -9.90 -0.94 -16.38
CA LEU A 19 -9.61 -0.72 -17.80
C LEU A 19 -10.64 -1.44 -18.69
N LYS A 20 -11.04 -2.68 -18.34
CA LYS A 20 -12.09 -3.40 -19.08
C LYS A 20 -13.45 -2.70 -18.99
N ARG A 21 -13.80 -2.15 -17.82
CA ARG A 21 -15.01 -1.31 -17.64
C ARG A 21 -14.98 -0.11 -18.56
N LEU A 22 -13.88 0.63 -18.59
CA LEU A 22 -13.73 1.79 -19.49
C LEU A 22 -13.85 1.38 -20.97
N ILE A 23 -13.28 0.25 -21.38
CA ILE A 23 -13.45 -0.30 -22.74
C ILE A 23 -14.93 -0.59 -23.05
N ARG A 24 -15.70 -1.09 -22.09
CA ARG A 24 -17.15 -1.32 -22.19
C ARG A 24 -17.99 -0.04 -22.06
N LYS A 25 -17.35 1.12 -21.83
CA LYS A 25 -17.98 2.42 -21.53
C LYS A 25 -18.74 2.44 -20.19
N ASP A 26 -18.36 1.56 -19.27
CA ASP A 26 -18.82 1.58 -17.88
C ASP A 26 -17.92 2.48 -17.02
N ASP A 27 -18.47 3.00 -15.92
CA ASP A 27 -17.67 3.72 -14.94
C ASP A 27 -16.70 2.79 -14.18
N PRO A 28 -15.45 3.26 -13.93
CA PRO A 28 -14.50 2.52 -13.12
C PRO A 28 -14.93 2.56 -11.64
N LEU A 29 -14.63 1.49 -10.92
CA LEU A 29 -14.87 1.38 -9.49
C LEU A 29 -13.72 2.02 -8.69
N PRO A 30 -14.01 2.56 -7.48
CA PRO A 30 -12.98 2.97 -6.54
C PRO A 30 -11.94 1.86 -6.31
N MET A 31 -10.68 2.25 -6.15
CA MET A 31 -9.58 1.34 -5.82
C MET A 31 -8.91 1.85 -4.55
N LEU A 32 -8.61 0.93 -3.64
CA LEU A 32 -7.82 1.23 -2.45
C LEU A 32 -6.34 0.95 -2.69
N PRO A 33 -5.44 1.63 -1.97
CA PRO A 33 -4.03 1.24 -1.93
C PRO A 33 -3.90 -0.25 -1.61
N TRP A 34 -3.00 -0.94 -2.32
CA TRP A 34 -2.79 -2.37 -2.18
C TRP A 34 -1.32 -2.72 -2.41
N PHE A 35 -0.79 -3.60 -1.56
CA PHE A 35 0.60 -4.01 -1.60
C PHE A 35 0.68 -5.53 -1.68
N LYS A 36 1.44 -6.03 -2.65
CA LYS A 36 1.60 -7.46 -2.88
C LYS A 36 2.17 -8.13 -1.62
N SER A 37 1.57 -9.25 -1.24
CA SER A 37 1.94 -10.08 -0.08
C SER A 37 1.72 -9.43 1.29
N PHE A 38 1.25 -8.18 1.36
CA PHE A 38 0.86 -7.57 2.62
C PHE A 38 -0.41 -8.25 3.14
N THR A 39 -0.36 -8.73 4.39
CA THR A 39 -1.45 -9.48 5.03
C THR A 39 -2.19 -8.67 6.08
N GLY A 40 -1.77 -7.43 6.33
CA GLY A 40 -2.46 -6.51 7.21
C GLY A 40 -3.73 -5.94 6.58
N GLU A 41 -4.27 -4.91 7.21
CA GLU A 41 -5.53 -4.29 6.79
C GLU A 41 -5.28 -2.87 6.26
N ILE A 42 -5.99 -2.49 5.20
CA ILE A 42 -5.99 -1.12 4.67
C ILE A 42 -7.44 -0.65 4.64
N LEU A 43 -7.76 0.33 5.48
CA LEU A 43 -9.11 0.89 5.60
C LEU A 43 -9.11 2.34 5.14
N GLU A 44 -10.09 2.70 4.31
CA GLU A 44 -10.34 4.10 3.96
C GLU A 44 -11.02 4.81 5.13
N VAL A 45 -10.42 5.90 5.60
CA VAL A 45 -10.97 6.77 6.66
C VAL A 45 -11.54 8.05 6.06
N SER A 46 -10.92 8.54 4.99
CA SER A 46 -11.47 9.60 4.15
C SER A 46 -10.96 9.44 2.71
N PRO A 47 -11.52 10.16 1.72
CA PRO A 47 -11.13 10.02 0.31
C PRO A 47 -9.63 10.20 0.03
N GLU A 48 -8.94 10.99 0.86
CA GLU A 48 -7.49 11.25 0.73
C GLU A 48 -6.65 10.53 1.79
N ARG A 49 -7.25 9.70 2.65
CA ARG A 49 -6.60 9.10 3.82
C ARG A 49 -7.04 7.66 4.05
N SER A 50 -6.07 6.75 4.04
CA SER A 50 -6.25 5.36 4.45
C SER A 50 -5.38 5.04 5.66
N VAL A 51 -5.89 4.25 6.59
CA VAL A 51 -5.13 3.68 7.70
C VAL A 51 -4.64 2.30 7.30
N VAL A 52 -3.36 2.03 7.55
CA VAL A 52 -2.72 0.75 7.31
C VAL A 52 -2.40 0.13 8.66
N SER A 53 -3.00 -1.03 8.93
CA SER A 53 -2.79 -1.77 10.16
C SER A 53 -1.94 -3.00 9.88
N GLY A 54 -0.91 -3.22 10.69
CA GLY A 54 -0.23 -4.51 10.79
C GLY A 54 -1.16 -5.57 11.40
N ARG A 55 -0.61 -6.74 11.73
CA ARG A 55 -1.37 -7.84 12.31
C ARG A 55 -0.68 -8.35 13.56
N ALA A 56 -1.44 -8.41 14.65
CA ALA A 56 -1.03 -9.03 15.89
C ALA A 56 -2.22 -9.76 16.54
N TYR A 57 -1.93 -10.77 17.36
CA TYR A 57 -2.96 -11.52 18.10
C TYR A 57 -2.44 -12.03 19.44
N HIS A 58 -3.35 -12.27 20.38
CA HIS A 58 -3.02 -12.82 21.69
C HIS A 58 -2.67 -14.31 21.56
N ALA A 59 -1.46 -14.67 21.97
CA ALA A 59 -1.02 -16.07 22.07
C ALA A 59 -1.08 -16.61 23.52
N GLY A 60 -1.43 -15.75 24.48
CA GLY A 60 -1.62 -16.09 25.89
C GLY A 60 -1.99 -14.84 26.70
N LYS A 61 -2.14 -15.00 28.02
CA LYS A 61 -2.54 -13.92 28.94
C LYS A 61 -1.65 -12.68 28.83
N ASP A 62 -0.34 -12.87 28.89
CA ASP A 62 0.67 -11.79 28.78
C ASP A 62 1.55 -11.98 27.54
N THR A 63 1.02 -12.64 26.50
CA THR A 63 1.81 -12.99 25.31
C THR A 63 1.10 -12.56 24.05
N MET A 64 1.80 -11.82 23.20
CA MET A 64 1.31 -11.38 21.90
C MET A 64 2.24 -11.85 20.79
N VAL A 65 1.68 -12.08 19.61
CA VAL A 65 2.46 -12.38 18.40
C VAL A 65 2.15 -11.34 17.34
N ILE A 66 3.19 -10.69 16.81
CA ILE A 66 3.09 -9.82 15.64
C ILE A 66 3.47 -10.63 14.41
N THR A 67 2.58 -10.69 13.42
CA THR A 67 2.81 -11.41 12.16
C THR A 67 2.93 -10.51 10.94
N GLU A 68 2.64 -9.21 11.08
CA GLU A 68 2.75 -8.25 9.99
C GLU A 68 2.98 -6.85 10.55
N LEU A 69 3.91 -6.10 9.96
CA LEU A 69 4.14 -4.69 10.28
C LEU A 69 3.44 -3.80 9.26
N PRO A 70 3.07 -2.57 9.63
CA PRO A 70 2.50 -1.63 8.66
C PRO A 70 3.42 -1.40 7.47
N ILE A 71 2.84 -1.13 6.31
CA ILE A 71 3.59 -0.88 5.07
C ILE A 71 4.62 0.24 5.28
N ARG A 72 5.84 0.01 4.75
CA ARG A 72 7.03 0.87 4.88
C ARG A 72 7.66 0.93 6.28
N VAL A 73 7.23 0.08 7.21
CA VAL A 73 7.93 -0.13 8.48
C VAL A 73 8.92 -1.28 8.31
N TRP A 74 10.21 -0.99 8.47
CA TRP A 74 11.28 -1.96 8.36
C TRP A 74 11.47 -2.72 9.68
N THR A 75 11.72 -4.02 9.59
CA THR A 75 11.86 -4.93 10.74
C THR A 75 12.91 -4.46 11.75
N GLN A 76 14.11 -4.10 11.28
CA GLN A 76 15.19 -3.62 12.15
C GLN A 76 14.83 -2.27 12.80
N SER A 77 14.32 -1.32 12.01
CA SER A 77 13.90 -0.02 12.53
C SER A 77 12.77 -0.15 13.57
N TYR A 78 11.85 -1.10 13.37
CA TYR A 78 10.78 -1.38 14.31
C TYR A 78 11.30 -1.92 15.64
N LYS A 79 12.27 -2.84 15.63
CA LYS A 79 12.91 -3.33 16.87
C LYS A 79 13.51 -2.18 17.67
N GLU A 80 14.34 -1.37 17.03
CA GLU A 80 15.10 -0.30 17.68
C GLU A 80 14.19 0.83 18.18
N SER A 81 13.15 1.18 17.43
CA SER A 81 12.28 2.33 17.75
C SER A 81 11.03 1.99 18.56
N VAL A 82 10.61 0.73 18.61
CA VAL A 82 9.37 0.30 19.28
C VAL A 82 9.64 -0.75 20.35
N LEU A 83 10.26 -1.88 19.99
CA LEU A 83 10.43 -3.00 20.93
C LEU A 83 11.47 -2.71 22.02
N GLU A 84 12.65 -2.20 21.65
CA GLU A 84 13.70 -1.88 22.63
C GLU A 84 13.30 -0.80 23.64
N PRO A 85 12.63 0.31 23.24
CA PRO A 85 12.13 1.29 24.21
C PRO A 85 11.06 0.72 25.14
N LEU A 86 10.17 -0.16 24.65
CA LEU A 86 9.17 -0.84 25.49
C LEU A 86 9.82 -1.76 26.54
N MET A 87 11.02 -2.29 26.27
CA MET A 87 11.81 -3.06 27.24
C MET A 87 12.61 -2.19 28.20
N LYS A 88 13.34 -1.20 27.69
CA LYS A 88 14.31 -0.40 28.46
C LYS A 88 13.66 0.69 29.31
N GLY A 89 12.42 1.07 28.98
CA GLY A 89 11.72 2.21 29.55
C GLY A 89 12.21 3.52 28.92
N SER A 90 11.29 4.29 28.36
CA SER A 90 11.47 5.72 28.05
C SER A 90 10.45 6.49 28.89
N GLU A 91 10.72 7.75 29.26
CA GLU A 91 10.07 8.57 30.32
C GLU A 91 8.51 8.60 30.43
N ASN A 92 7.77 7.81 29.66
CA ASN A 92 6.33 7.54 29.75
C ASN A 92 5.96 6.36 30.69
N SER A 93 4.69 6.36 31.10
CA SER A 93 4.06 5.41 32.04
C SER A 93 4.05 3.92 31.62
N ASP A 94 4.22 3.63 30.32
CA ASP A 94 4.28 2.25 29.80
C ASP A 94 5.70 1.67 29.80
N SER A 95 6.66 2.35 30.44
CA SER A 95 8.02 1.85 30.67
C SER A 95 8.01 0.43 31.24
N TYR A 96 8.87 -0.43 30.69
CA TYR A 96 9.03 -1.83 31.11
C TYR A 96 7.78 -2.71 30.92
N ALA A 97 6.83 -2.30 30.06
CA ALA A 97 5.69 -3.13 29.68
C ALA A 97 6.11 -4.49 29.11
N LEU A 98 7.14 -4.48 28.26
CA LEU A 98 7.67 -5.66 27.58
C LEU A 98 8.83 -6.25 28.39
N VAL A 99 8.70 -7.50 28.82
CA VAL A 99 9.72 -8.22 29.59
C VAL A 99 10.79 -8.80 28.67
N ASP A 100 10.34 -9.40 27.57
CA ASP A 100 11.21 -10.06 26.60
C ASP A 100 10.50 -10.11 25.23
N TYR A 101 11.28 -10.25 24.15
CA TYR A 101 10.75 -10.64 22.86
C TYR A 101 11.68 -11.63 22.15
N LYS A 102 11.07 -12.57 21.42
CA LYS A 102 11.78 -13.47 20.53
C LYS A 102 11.46 -13.12 19.09
N ASP A 103 12.50 -13.02 18.28
CA ASP A 103 12.39 -12.78 16.85
C ASP A 103 12.50 -14.10 16.08
N TYR A 104 11.42 -14.45 15.39
CA TYR A 104 11.31 -15.58 14.48
C TYR A 104 11.08 -15.12 13.03
N THR A 105 11.35 -13.84 12.74
CA THR A 105 11.24 -13.23 11.41
C THR A 105 12.27 -13.83 10.46
N ASP A 106 11.87 -14.09 9.22
CA ASP A 106 12.75 -14.48 8.12
C ASP A 106 12.81 -13.39 7.03
N GLU A 107 13.37 -13.70 5.86
CA GLU A 107 13.50 -12.73 4.75
C GLU A 107 12.15 -12.23 4.21
N SER A 108 11.06 -12.96 4.44
CA SER A 108 9.76 -12.76 3.78
C SER A 108 8.57 -12.69 4.73
N THR A 109 8.72 -13.16 5.96
CA THR A 109 7.63 -13.26 6.95
C THR A 109 8.06 -12.66 8.29
N ILE A 110 7.13 -11.93 8.90
CA ILE A 110 7.33 -11.28 10.20
C ILE A 110 6.77 -12.19 11.28
N ASN A 111 7.54 -12.40 12.35
CA ASN A 111 7.06 -13.14 13.51
C ASN A 111 7.81 -12.70 14.78
N TYR A 112 7.19 -11.81 15.55
CA TYR A 112 7.70 -11.42 16.87
C TYR A 112 6.81 -11.99 17.96
N LEU A 113 7.40 -12.79 18.84
CA LEU A 113 6.75 -13.26 20.06
C LEU A 113 7.10 -12.29 21.20
N LEU A 114 6.11 -11.56 21.70
CA LEU A 114 6.26 -10.56 22.74
C LEU A 114 5.75 -11.10 24.08
N LYS A 115 6.56 -11.02 25.13
CA LYS A 115 6.16 -11.36 26.50
C LYS A 115 6.05 -10.10 27.35
N PHE A 116 4.84 -9.78 27.79
CA PHE A 116 4.55 -8.65 28.66
C PHE A 116 4.64 -9.04 30.13
N ARG A 117 4.69 -8.02 30.99
CA ARG A 117 4.54 -8.21 32.44
C ARG A 117 3.20 -8.88 32.76
N PRO A 118 3.14 -9.72 33.81
CA PRO A 118 1.89 -10.31 34.26
C PRO A 118 0.79 -9.26 34.41
N ASP A 119 -0.39 -9.58 33.90
CA ASP A 119 -1.61 -8.79 34.00
C ASP A 119 -1.57 -7.42 33.28
N TYR A 120 -0.45 -7.07 32.64
CA TYR A 120 -0.31 -5.78 31.95
C TYR A 120 -1.30 -5.62 30.78
N LEU A 121 -1.62 -6.72 30.09
CA LEU A 121 -2.57 -6.72 28.99
C LEU A 121 -4.03 -6.83 29.46
N GLU A 122 -4.29 -7.10 30.75
CA GLU A 122 -5.66 -7.18 31.26
C GLU A 122 -6.34 -5.82 31.14
N ASN A 123 -7.60 -5.83 30.69
CA ASN A 123 -8.44 -4.63 30.50
C ASN A 123 -7.91 -3.62 29.47
N LYS A 124 -6.92 -4.00 28.64
CA LYS A 124 -6.47 -3.19 27.51
C LYS A 124 -7.21 -3.63 26.24
N ASP A 125 -7.74 -2.65 25.51
CA ASP A 125 -8.42 -2.92 24.25
C ASP A 125 -7.43 -3.01 23.07
N ASP A 126 -7.94 -3.53 21.95
CA ASP A 126 -7.14 -3.69 20.72
C ASP A 126 -6.60 -2.35 20.21
N ALA A 127 -7.32 -1.25 20.44
CA ALA A 127 -6.91 0.09 20.07
C ALA A 127 -5.69 0.54 20.87
N PHE A 128 -5.69 0.33 22.19
CA PHE A 128 -4.53 0.59 23.04
C PHE A 128 -3.33 -0.26 22.60
N ILE A 129 -3.54 -1.55 22.36
CA ILE A 129 -2.46 -2.48 21.97
C ILE A 129 -1.85 -2.06 20.62
N CYS A 130 -2.69 -1.75 19.62
CA CYS A 130 -2.23 -1.24 18.32
C CYS A 130 -1.40 0.04 18.46
N ASN A 131 -1.81 0.95 19.35
CA ASN A 131 -1.11 2.21 19.61
C ASN A 131 0.20 2.02 20.39
N LEU A 132 0.23 1.08 21.33
CA LEU A 132 1.42 0.72 22.10
C LEU A 132 2.48 0.12 21.17
N LEU A 133 2.07 -0.85 20.35
CA LEU A 133 2.95 -1.55 19.41
C LEU A 133 3.18 -0.77 18.10
N LYS A 134 2.61 0.43 17.94
CA LYS A 134 2.76 1.26 16.73
C LYS A 134 2.44 0.49 15.44
N LEU A 135 1.43 -0.37 15.48
CA LEU A 135 1.00 -1.22 14.36
C LEU A 135 0.03 -0.52 13.41
N GLN A 136 -0.05 0.81 13.44
CA GLN A 136 -0.87 1.58 12.53
C GLN A 136 -0.07 2.73 11.92
N THR A 137 -0.18 2.87 10.60
CA THR A 137 0.34 4.03 9.86
C THR A 137 -0.76 4.59 8.96
N THR A 138 -0.48 5.71 8.30
CA THR A 138 -1.44 6.38 7.40
C THR A 138 -0.83 6.54 6.01
N ILE A 139 -1.61 6.20 4.99
CA ILE A 139 -1.34 6.55 3.60
C ILE A 139 -2.20 7.76 3.26
N LEU A 140 -1.55 8.82 2.77
CA LEU A 140 -2.19 10.00 2.22
C LEU A 140 -2.09 9.94 0.69
N THR A 141 -3.20 10.22 0.01
CA THR A 141 -3.31 10.26 -1.47
C THR A 141 -3.50 11.69 -2.00
N ASN A 142 -3.28 12.71 -1.17
CA ASN A 142 -3.47 14.12 -1.52
C ASN A 142 -2.35 14.74 -2.39
N GLN A 143 -1.24 14.02 -2.61
CA GLN A 143 -0.03 14.50 -3.30
C GLN A 143 0.29 13.67 -4.55
N MET A 144 -0.64 13.58 -5.50
CA MET A 144 -0.39 12.93 -6.79
C MET A 144 -0.12 13.98 -7.87
N VAL A 145 1.11 14.51 -7.90
CA VAL A 145 1.55 15.46 -8.92
C VAL A 145 2.38 14.71 -9.95
N LEU A 146 1.93 14.66 -11.20
CA LEU A 146 2.60 13.94 -12.28
C LEU A 146 2.67 14.83 -13.53
N PHE A 147 3.53 14.46 -14.48
CA PHE A 147 3.52 15.08 -15.80
C PHE A 147 2.38 14.51 -16.64
N ASP A 148 1.61 15.41 -17.22
CA ASP A 148 0.58 15.08 -18.20
C ASP A 148 1.22 14.80 -19.59
N PRO A 149 0.42 14.41 -20.61
CA PRO A 149 0.91 14.13 -21.96
C PRO A 149 1.52 15.33 -22.68
N SER A 150 1.18 16.55 -22.27
CA SER A 150 1.78 17.79 -22.79
C SER A 150 3.14 18.09 -22.15
N GLY A 151 3.54 17.32 -21.12
CA GLY A 151 4.75 17.57 -20.34
C GLY A 151 4.54 18.64 -19.26
N THR A 152 3.30 18.97 -18.94
CA THR A 152 2.95 19.96 -17.90
C THR A 152 2.70 19.26 -16.56
N LEU A 153 3.11 19.88 -15.46
CA LEU A 153 2.81 19.35 -14.12
C LEU A 153 1.32 19.50 -13.82
N HIS A 154 0.69 18.39 -13.46
CA HIS A 154 -0.72 18.32 -13.10
C HIS A 154 -0.89 17.64 -11.73
N ARG A 155 -1.78 18.17 -10.88
CA ARG A 155 -2.18 17.54 -9.62
C ARG A 155 -3.47 16.77 -9.84
N TYR A 156 -3.40 15.45 -9.68
CA TYR A 156 -4.52 14.54 -9.74
C TYR A 156 -5.20 14.43 -8.38
N ALA A 157 -6.54 14.47 -8.36
CA ALA A 157 -7.31 14.31 -7.13
C ALA A 157 -7.40 12.85 -6.68
N SER A 158 -7.46 11.91 -7.63
CA SER A 158 -7.58 10.48 -7.36
C SER A 158 -6.73 9.63 -8.31
N ALA A 159 -6.47 8.38 -7.92
CA ALA A 159 -5.86 7.40 -8.83
C ALA A 159 -6.77 7.05 -10.01
N LEU A 160 -8.08 7.26 -9.88
CA LEU A 160 -9.03 7.08 -10.98
C LEU A 160 -8.88 8.16 -12.05
N ASP A 161 -8.53 9.39 -11.68
CA ASP A 161 -8.28 10.45 -12.66
C ASP A 161 -7.04 10.13 -13.50
N ILE A 162 -5.99 9.63 -12.84
CA ILE A 162 -4.79 9.11 -13.51
C ILE A 162 -5.17 7.96 -14.46
N LEU A 163 -5.99 7.01 -14.00
CA LEU A 163 -6.40 5.86 -14.80
C LEU A 163 -7.21 6.26 -16.04
N LYS A 164 -8.14 7.23 -15.90
CA LYS A 164 -8.97 7.74 -16.99
C LYS A 164 -8.12 8.44 -18.05
N GLU A 165 -7.19 9.30 -17.64
CA GLU A 165 -6.29 9.97 -18.58
C GLU A 165 -5.38 8.96 -19.30
N PHE A 166 -4.78 8.03 -18.53
CA PHE A 166 -3.99 6.93 -19.10
C PHE A 166 -4.78 6.14 -20.14
N TYR A 167 -6.04 5.79 -19.83
CA TYR A 167 -6.92 5.06 -20.75
C TYR A 167 -7.12 5.80 -22.07
N CYS A 168 -7.45 7.08 -22.03
CA CYS A 168 -7.67 7.89 -23.25
C CYS A 168 -6.44 7.92 -24.15
N ILE A 169 -5.26 8.18 -23.56
CA ILE A 169 -3.98 8.20 -24.30
C ILE A 169 -3.69 6.81 -24.87
N ARG A 170 -3.86 5.77 -24.05
CA ARG A 170 -3.52 4.41 -24.44
C ARG A 170 -4.42 3.91 -25.57
N LEU A 171 -5.71 4.25 -25.54
CA LEU A 171 -6.65 3.95 -26.61
C LEU A 171 -6.22 4.60 -27.93
N GLN A 172 -5.85 5.88 -27.93
CA GLN A 172 -5.33 6.56 -29.12
C GLN A 172 -4.07 5.88 -29.66
N LYS A 173 -3.15 5.46 -28.77
CA LYS A 173 -1.96 4.70 -29.19
C LYS A 173 -2.31 3.32 -29.79
N TYR A 174 -3.38 2.66 -29.33
CA TYR A 174 -3.86 1.43 -29.97
C TYR A 174 -4.44 1.68 -31.37
N ILE A 175 -5.13 2.80 -31.57
CA ILE A 175 -5.64 3.22 -32.89
C ILE A 175 -4.48 3.44 -33.86
N HIS A 176 -3.49 4.26 -33.49
CA HIS A 176 -2.30 4.50 -34.33
C HIS A 176 -1.54 3.20 -34.64
N ARG A 177 -1.45 2.29 -33.66
CA ARG A 177 -0.81 0.99 -33.86
C ARG A 177 -1.58 0.15 -34.90
N LYS A 178 -2.91 0.17 -34.84
CA LYS A 178 -3.75 -0.53 -35.81
C LYS A 178 -3.55 0.02 -37.23
N GLU A 179 -3.62 1.34 -37.40
CA GLU A 179 -3.43 2.02 -38.70
C GLU A 179 -2.06 1.72 -39.30
N TYR A 180 -1.01 1.73 -38.47
CA TYR A 180 0.34 1.35 -38.89
C TYR A 180 0.39 -0.11 -39.36
N MET A 181 -0.19 -1.04 -38.60
CA MET A 181 -0.21 -2.46 -38.96
C MET A 181 -0.98 -2.72 -40.26
N GLU A 182 -2.12 -2.05 -40.47
CA GLU A 182 -2.89 -2.14 -41.71
C GLU A 182 -2.07 -1.64 -42.91
N SER A 183 -1.40 -0.50 -42.77
CA SER A 183 -0.54 0.07 -43.81
C SER A 183 0.66 -0.82 -44.13
N PHE A 184 1.29 -1.39 -43.10
CA PHE A 184 2.42 -2.29 -43.23
C PHE A 184 2.03 -3.58 -43.97
N LEU A 185 0.95 -4.24 -43.53
CA LEU A 185 0.46 -5.46 -44.17
C LEU A 185 0.01 -5.21 -45.61
N TYR A 186 -0.58 -4.05 -45.91
CA TYR A 186 -0.93 -3.66 -47.27
C TYR A 186 0.31 -3.49 -48.17
N ALA A 187 1.37 -2.87 -47.65
CA ALA A 187 2.64 -2.75 -48.38
C ALA A 187 3.28 -4.13 -48.65
N GLU A 188 3.24 -5.06 -47.69
CA GLU A 188 3.70 -6.43 -47.88
C GLU A 188 2.88 -7.18 -48.92
N PHE A 189 1.55 -7.05 -48.88
CA PHE A 189 0.65 -7.65 -49.87
C PHE A 189 0.97 -7.17 -51.29
N LEU A 190 1.15 -5.87 -51.48
CA LEU A 190 1.51 -5.31 -52.79
C LEU A 190 2.86 -5.83 -53.29
N LYS A 191 3.83 -6.00 -52.39
CA LYS A 191 5.15 -6.55 -52.74
C LYS A 191 5.08 -8.01 -53.20
N LEU A 192 4.19 -8.81 -52.62
CA LEU A 192 4.00 -10.22 -52.97
C LEU A 192 3.10 -10.44 -54.19
N SER A 193 2.36 -9.41 -54.61
CA SER A 193 1.43 -9.47 -55.74
C SER A 193 2.08 -9.10 -57.08
N ILE A 194 3.41 -8.93 -57.09
CA ILE A 194 4.27 -8.68 -58.26
C ILE A 194 5.15 -9.91 -58.46
#